data_AF-A0A376GH98-F1
#
_entry.id   AF-A0A376GH98-F1
#
_cell.length_a   1.000
_cell.length_b   1.000
_cell.length_c   1.000
_cell.angle_alpha   90.00
_cell.angle_beta   90.00
_cell.angle_gamma   90.00
#
_symmetry.space_group_name_H-M   'P 1'
#
loop_
_entity.id
_entity.type
_entity.pdbx_description
1 polymer ?
#
loop_
_entity_poly.entity_id
_entity_poly.type
_entity_poly.pdbx_seq_one_letter_code
_entity_poly.pdbx_strand_id
1 'polypeptide(L)'
;MNYRIWYSTEPFADFVIDNTELRNKTYVKKKMYESDANNAKNFHTMPDHIKKILYLDAPDLIVEIDHEPIFSIEVSTEAGTGHNVFQRFARLAASVENNVPSFYIYPEAVIIHRQNSSKWDKINPLIFKALEHVMSIYNIPSLFYYFPSDFREYEYNPMDSPNLREKGLKYDGNRNYSGSPLGTDQEMIKMFAAINEIISINERHGVIKGREKLLANRDIIERKDLMQSEYSGKDGNLSMSPLSATQLIPTSYILNYLSQYENADYEIGELLRSRENTLVYQVDSRTFRSDPYAGCIAAIDYLKCREGKTFEERRYNLITIWGKLTIDEENETIIVSTENGSTIKSLSDSVKSSESKNILTKDYEDLRSHEIPRYFMQMRYGSTFSKTKVVRIFAYFADAIIFPDGALWRDA
;
A
#
# COMPACT_ATOMS: atom_id res chain seq x y z
N MET A 1 -19.70 19.54 -13.79
CA MET A 1 -18.58 18.86 -13.12
C MET A 1 -17.85 18.06 -14.17
N ASN A 2 -16.54 18.28 -14.31
CA ASN A 2 -15.73 17.57 -15.29
C ASN A 2 -14.94 16.46 -14.59
N TYR A 3 -15.15 15.23 -15.03
CA TYR A 3 -14.49 14.08 -14.46
C TYR A 3 -13.15 13.83 -15.16
N ARG A 4 -12.17 13.33 -14.41
CA ARG A 4 -10.96 12.78 -14.99
C ARG A 4 -10.63 11.45 -14.35
N ILE A 5 -10.38 10.47 -15.20
CA ILE A 5 -10.04 9.10 -14.81
C ILE A 5 -8.58 8.87 -15.16
N TRP A 6 -7.75 8.77 -14.14
CA TRP A 6 -6.35 8.38 -14.24
C TRP A 6 -6.27 6.87 -14.16
N TYR A 7 -5.61 6.24 -15.14
CA TYR A 7 -5.59 4.80 -15.27
C TYR A 7 -4.19 4.22 -15.44
N SER A 8 -3.94 3.08 -14.79
CA SER A 8 -2.83 2.20 -15.10
C SER A 8 -3.12 1.39 -16.36
N THR A 9 -4.28 0.75 -16.45
CA THR A 9 -4.73 0.02 -17.63
C THR A 9 -6.05 0.60 -18.15
N GLU A 10 -6.12 0.87 -19.44
CA GLU A 10 -7.33 1.46 -20.04
C GLU A 10 -8.55 0.54 -19.99
N PRO A 11 -8.42 -0.79 -20.23
CA PRO A 11 -9.55 -1.71 -20.11
C PRO A 11 -10.23 -1.70 -18.73
N PHE A 12 -9.45 -1.58 -17.66
CA PHE A 12 -10.01 -1.51 -16.30
C PHE A 12 -10.70 -0.17 -16.04
N ALA A 13 -10.21 0.93 -16.63
CA ALA A 13 -10.91 2.20 -16.57
C ALA A 13 -12.26 2.14 -17.30
N ASP A 14 -12.30 1.54 -18.49
CA ASP A 14 -13.55 1.36 -19.24
C ASP A 14 -14.54 0.46 -18.48
N PHE A 15 -14.05 -0.62 -17.86
CA PHE A 15 -14.85 -1.47 -16.98
C PHE A 15 -15.52 -0.68 -15.85
N VAL A 16 -14.79 0.18 -15.15
CA VAL A 16 -15.34 1.00 -14.05
C VAL A 16 -16.31 2.06 -14.60
N ILE A 17 -15.98 2.71 -15.72
CA ILE A 17 -16.81 3.74 -16.32
C ILE A 17 -18.17 3.18 -16.74
N ASP A 18 -18.17 2.10 -17.52
CA ASP A 18 -19.36 1.56 -18.16
C ASP A 18 -20.33 0.92 -17.15
N ASN A 19 -19.81 0.44 -16.02
CA ASN A 19 -20.62 -0.16 -14.96
C ASN A 19 -21.06 0.82 -13.85
N THR A 20 -20.68 2.09 -13.92
CA THR A 20 -21.05 3.12 -12.93
C THR A 20 -21.78 4.29 -13.60
N GLU A 21 -22.19 5.27 -12.79
CA GLU A 21 -22.78 6.52 -13.28
C GLU A 21 -21.79 7.39 -14.07
N LEU A 22 -20.49 7.07 -14.04
CA LEU A 22 -19.47 7.78 -14.82
C LEU A 22 -19.74 7.75 -16.33
N ARG A 23 -20.32 6.66 -16.87
CA ARG A 23 -20.72 6.57 -18.29
C ARG A 23 -21.65 7.69 -18.74
N ASN A 24 -22.42 8.24 -17.80
CA ASN A 24 -23.41 9.30 -18.05
C ASN A 24 -22.82 10.70 -17.84
N LYS A 25 -21.52 10.81 -17.53
CA LYS A 25 -20.85 12.08 -17.21
C LYS A 25 -19.94 12.54 -18.34
N THR A 26 -19.59 13.82 -18.30
CA THR A 26 -18.49 14.33 -19.11
C THR A 26 -17.17 13.99 -18.41
N TYR A 27 -16.33 13.20 -19.08
CA TYR A 27 -15.06 12.78 -18.52
C TYR A 27 -13.92 12.80 -19.54
N VAL A 28 -12.69 12.81 -19.02
CA VAL A 28 -11.47 12.56 -19.80
C VAL A 28 -10.69 11.41 -19.17
N LYS A 29 -10.21 10.47 -19.98
CA LYS A 29 -9.27 9.44 -19.52
C LYS A 29 -7.84 9.95 -19.69
N LYS A 30 -6.96 9.69 -18.72
CA LYS A 30 -5.52 9.99 -18.82
C LYS A 30 -4.70 8.83 -18.30
N LYS A 31 -3.65 8.46 -19.03
CA LYS A 31 -2.65 7.52 -18.53
C LYS A 31 -2.01 8.08 -17.26
N MET A 32 -1.98 7.25 -16.23
CA MET A 32 -1.26 7.53 -14.99
C MET A 32 0.19 7.07 -15.14
N TYR A 33 1.12 7.97 -14.84
CA TYR A 33 2.54 7.63 -14.75
C TYR A 33 2.88 7.43 -13.28
N GLU A 34 3.37 6.25 -12.91
CA GLU A 34 3.40 5.77 -11.53
C GLU A 34 4.50 6.43 -10.68
N SER A 35 5.65 6.73 -11.29
CA SER A 35 6.76 7.43 -10.62
C SER A 35 7.79 7.95 -11.63
N ASP A 36 8.66 8.87 -11.21
CA ASP A 36 9.80 9.33 -12.00
C ASP A 36 10.83 8.21 -12.21
N ALA A 37 10.96 7.29 -11.25
CA ALA A 37 11.83 6.11 -11.35
C ALA A 37 11.48 5.23 -12.57
N ASN A 38 10.18 4.99 -12.79
CA ASN A 38 9.68 4.13 -13.86
C ASN A 38 9.37 4.91 -15.16
N ASN A 39 8.87 6.14 -15.04
CA ASN A 39 8.34 6.95 -16.14
C ASN A 39 8.96 8.35 -16.19
N ALA A 40 10.28 8.43 -16.11
CA ALA A 40 11.08 9.66 -16.10
C ALA A 40 10.65 10.72 -17.14
N LYS A 41 10.27 10.28 -18.35
CA LYS A 41 9.90 11.19 -19.43
C LYS A 41 8.59 11.93 -19.19
N ASN A 42 7.63 11.34 -18.48
CA ASN A 42 6.26 11.86 -18.44
C ASN A 42 5.75 12.13 -17.02
N PHE A 43 6.38 11.58 -15.98
CA PHE A 43 5.88 11.71 -14.60
C PHE A 43 5.73 13.16 -14.13
N HIS A 44 6.59 14.07 -14.61
CA HIS A 44 6.50 15.50 -14.30
C HIS A 44 5.16 16.13 -14.70
N THR A 45 4.47 15.57 -15.69
CA THR A 45 3.15 16.02 -16.16
C THR A 45 2.00 15.64 -15.23
N MET A 46 2.22 14.74 -14.26
CA MET A 46 1.20 14.38 -13.27
C MET A 46 0.88 15.59 -12.38
N PRO A 47 -0.39 15.95 -12.18
CA PRO A 47 -0.72 17.04 -11.25
C PRO A 47 -0.30 16.73 -9.81
N ASP A 48 -0.02 17.76 -9.02
CA ASP A 48 0.51 17.58 -7.67
C ASP A 48 -0.45 16.82 -6.74
N HIS A 49 -1.76 17.07 -6.84
CA HIS A 49 -2.76 16.36 -6.04
C HIS A 49 -2.83 14.87 -6.39
N ILE A 50 -2.47 14.48 -7.61
CA ILE A 50 -2.29 13.07 -7.99
C ILE A 50 -0.95 12.55 -7.48
N LYS A 51 0.15 13.30 -7.63
CA LYS A 51 1.46 12.91 -7.08
C LYS A 51 1.40 12.63 -5.57
N LYS A 52 0.56 13.37 -4.84
CA LYS A 52 0.29 13.16 -3.41
C LYS A 52 -0.32 11.79 -3.11
N ILE A 53 -1.05 11.17 -4.04
CA ILE A 53 -1.56 9.79 -3.90
C ILE A 53 -0.49 8.78 -4.33
N LEU A 54 0.34 9.12 -5.32
CA LEU A 54 1.38 8.24 -5.89
C LEU A 54 2.69 8.17 -5.09
N TYR A 55 2.80 8.91 -3.98
CA TYR A 55 4.07 9.14 -3.30
C TYR A 55 4.71 7.86 -2.73
N LEU A 56 3.90 6.86 -2.37
CA LEU A 56 4.39 5.53 -2.01
C LEU A 56 4.46 4.64 -3.25
N ASP A 57 3.32 4.33 -3.85
CA ASP A 57 3.18 3.56 -5.07
C ASP A 57 1.83 3.90 -5.73
N ALA A 58 1.65 3.54 -7.01
CA ALA A 58 0.47 3.90 -7.76
C ALA A 58 -0.67 2.87 -7.61
N PRO A 59 -1.92 3.30 -7.37
CA PRO A 59 -3.08 2.42 -7.52
C PRO A 59 -3.36 2.10 -9.00
N ASP A 60 -4.34 1.25 -9.29
CA ASP A 60 -4.72 0.93 -10.68
C ASP A 60 -5.58 2.03 -11.34
N LEU A 61 -6.37 2.76 -10.53
CA LEU A 61 -7.28 3.80 -11.00
C LEU A 61 -7.43 4.93 -9.96
N ILE A 62 -7.53 6.18 -10.41
CA ILE A 62 -7.94 7.33 -9.59
C ILE A 62 -8.99 8.14 -10.37
N VAL A 63 -10.09 8.50 -9.73
CA VAL A 63 -11.11 9.38 -10.31
C VAL A 63 -11.13 10.70 -9.56
N GLU A 64 -11.14 11.81 -10.29
CA GLU A 64 -11.29 13.17 -9.75
C GLU A 64 -12.48 13.91 -10.39
N ILE A 65 -13.05 14.83 -9.62
CA ILE A 65 -14.03 15.82 -10.07
C ILE A 65 -13.37 17.20 -9.94
N ASP A 66 -13.30 17.96 -11.04
CA ASP A 66 -12.84 19.36 -11.01
C ASP A 66 -11.50 19.54 -10.25
N HIS A 67 -10.55 18.62 -10.47
CA HIS A 67 -9.22 18.53 -9.84
C HIS A 67 -9.15 18.01 -8.39
N GLU A 68 -10.27 17.56 -7.83
CA GLU A 68 -10.32 16.92 -6.52
C GLU A 68 -10.55 15.41 -6.64
N PRO A 69 -9.59 14.56 -6.21
CA PRO A 69 -9.77 13.12 -6.20
C PRO A 69 -10.94 12.71 -5.30
N ILE A 70 -11.78 11.81 -5.82
CA ILE A 70 -13.00 11.33 -5.13
C ILE A 70 -12.94 9.86 -4.74
N PHE A 71 -12.14 9.05 -5.44
CA PHE A 71 -11.77 7.71 -5.01
C PHE A 71 -10.59 7.15 -5.83
N SER A 72 -9.95 6.11 -5.31
CA SER A 72 -8.98 5.27 -6.01
C SER A 72 -9.37 3.79 -5.93
N ILE A 73 -8.91 2.99 -6.90
CA ILE A 73 -9.15 1.54 -6.94
C ILE A 73 -7.83 0.80 -7.15
N GLU A 74 -7.65 -0.26 -6.40
CA GLU A 74 -6.56 -1.21 -6.49
C GLU A 74 -7.12 -2.62 -6.73
N VAL A 75 -6.61 -3.34 -7.73
CA VAL A 75 -7.06 -4.69 -8.07
C VAL A 75 -5.91 -5.68 -8.11
N SER A 76 -6.08 -6.82 -7.43
CA SER A 76 -5.10 -7.90 -7.43
C SER A 76 -5.77 -9.24 -7.65
N THR A 77 -5.04 -10.13 -8.31
CA THR A 77 -5.42 -11.53 -8.59
C THR A 77 -4.46 -12.51 -7.90
N GLU A 78 -3.59 -12.00 -7.04
CA GLU A 78 -2.59 -12.79 -6.32
C GLU A 78 -3.20 -13.68 -5.25
N ALA A 79 -2.46 -14.71 -4.85
CA ALA A 79 -2.88 -15.58 -3.75
C ALA A 79 -2.89 -14.81 -2.41
N GLY A 80 -3.91 -15.01 -1.57
CA GLY A 80 -4.17 -14.14 -0.42
C GLY A 80 -3.52 -14.54 0.91
N THR A 81 -2.82 -15.69 0.96
CA THR A 81 -2.29 -16.22 2.22
C THR A 81 -1.11 -15.40 2.76
N GLY A 82 -1.04 -15.31 4.09
CA GLY A 82 0.08 -14.69 4.81
C GLY A 82 0.24 -13.21 4.47
N HIS A 83 1.39 -12.86 3.89
CA HIS A 83 1.81 -11.48 3.64
C HIS A 83 1.26 -10.90 2.32
N ASN A 84 0.75 -11.76 1.43
CA ASN A 84 0.52 -11.38 0.03
C ASN A 84 -0.61 -10.35 -0.14
N VAL A 85 -1.69 -10.50 0.61
CA VAL A 85 -2.82 -9.55 0.57
C VAL A 85 -2.40 -8.13 0.97
N PHE A 86 -1.32 -7.98 1.74
CA PHE A 86 -0.82 -6.68 2.18
C PHE A 86 0.14 -6.02 1.20
N GLN A 87 0.63 -6.71 0.16
CA GLN A 87 1.64 -6.19 -0.77
C GLN A 87 1.32 -4.80 -1.32
N ARG A 88 0.04 -4.57 -1.61
CA ARG A 88 -0.49 -3.34 -2.22
C ARG A 88 -1.06 -2.35 -1.18
N PHE A 89 -0.98 -2.67 0.12
CA PHE A 89 -1.61 -1.88 1.19
C PHE A 89 -1.09 -0.44 1.27
N ALA A 90 0.19 -0.21 0.96
CA ALA A 90 0.76 1.14 0.91
C ALA A 90 0.05 2.07 -0.10
N ARG A 91 -0.51 1.54 -1.20
CA ARG A 91 -1.28 2.31 -2.20
C ARG A 91 -2.62 2.78 -1.64
N LEU A 92 -3.25 1.92 -0.86
CA LEU A 92 -4.52 2.20 -0.15
C LEU A 92 -4.28 3.25 0.93
N ALA A 93 -3.28 3.03 1.79
CA ALA A 93 -2.89 3.99 2.83
C ALA A 93 -2.58 5.37 2.25
N ALA A 94 -1.79 5.44 1.16
CA ALA A 94 -1.48 6.72 0.51
C ALA A 94 -2.72 7.48 0.00
N SER A 95 -3.74 6.76 -0.48
CA SER A 95 -5.02 7.36 -0.90
C SER A 95 -5.76 7.93 0.30
N VAL A 96 -5.94 7.12 1.35
CA VAL A 96 -6.70 7.47 2.55
C VAL A 96 -6.04 8.63 3.31
N GLU A 97 -4.72 8.62 3.41
CA GLU A 97 -3.90 9.70 4.01
C GLU A 97 -4.11 11.06 3.33
N ASN A 98 -4.45 11.03 2.03
CA ASN A 98 -4.75 12.23 1.25
C ASN A 98 -6.25 12.51 1.14
N ASN A 99 -7.06 11.93 2.03
CA ASN A 99 -8.51 12.06 2.10
C ASN A 99 -9.23 11.56 0.84
N VAL A 100 -8.67 10.54 0.20
CA VAL A 100 -9.24 9.90 -0.99
C VAL A 100 -9.73 8.51 -0.60
N PRO A 101 -11.05 8.25 -0.67
CA PRO A 101 -11.59 6.91 -0.46
C PRO A 101 -10.91 5.87 -1.35
N SER A 102 -10.64 4.68 -0.83
CA SER A 102 -9.99 3.61 -1.61
C SER A 102 -10.85 2.36 -1.69
N PHE A 103 -10.78 1.68 -2.83
CA PHE A 103 -11.37 0.37 -3.06
C PHE A 103 -10.26 -0.66 -3.27
N TYR A 104 -10.34 -1.78 -2.58
CA TYR A 104 -9.44 -2.91 -2.77
C TYR A 104 -10.20 -4.13 -3.27
N ILE A 105 -9.87 -4.56 -4.49
CA ILE A 105 -10.43 -5.76 -5.11
C ILE A 105 -9.39 -6.87 -5.00
N TYR A 106 -9.71 -7.93 -4.26
CA TYR A 106 -8.80 -9.06 -4.05
C TYR A 106 -9.58 -10.36 -3.93
N PRO A 107 -9.12 -11.50 -4.49
CA PRO A 107 -9.85 -12.76 -4.41
C PRO A 107 -9.97 -13.28 -2.98
N GLU A 108 -11.12 -13.91 -2.67
CA GLU A 108 -11.29 -14.62 -1.41
C GLU A 108 -10.33 -15.81 -1.31
N ALA A 109 -10.14 -16.51 -2.43
CA ALA A 109 -9.11 -17.53 -2.59
C ALA A 109 -8.79 -17.71 -4.08
N VAL A 110 -7.57 -18.18 -4.35
CA VAL A 110 -7.15 -18.62 -5.69
C VAL A 110 -6.61 -20.04 -5.65
N ILE A 111 -6.71 -20.77 -6.75
CA ILE A 111 -6.14 -22.11 -6.85
C ILE A 111 -4.62 -22.00 -7.03
N ILE A 112 -3.89 -22.72 -6.17
CA ILE A 112 -2.45 -22.92 -6.32
C ILE A 112 -2.16 -24.38 -6.63
N HIS A 113 -1.26 -24.61 -7.59
CA HIS A 113 -0.78 -25.95 -7.93
C HIS A 113 0.47 -26.26 -7.10
N ARG A 114 0.42 -27.33 -6.32
CA ARG A 114 1.59 -27.95 -5.68
C ARG A 114 1.88 -29.27 -6.39
N GLN A 115 3.10 -29.78 -6.24
CA GLN A 115 3.63 -30.93 -6.99
C GLN A 115 2.66 -32.13 -7.12
N ASN A 116 1.80 -32.37 -6.11
CA ASN A 116 0.85 -33.49 -6.11
C ASN A 116 -0.62 -33.10 -5.79
N SER A 117 -0.98 -31.81 -5.73
CA SER A 117 -2.38 -31.40 -5.48
C SER A 117 -2.64 -29.92 -5.81
N SER A 118 -3.88 -29.62 -6.21
CA SER A 118 -4.40 -28.26 -6.29
C SER A 118 -5.21 -27.94 -5.04
N LYS A 119 -5.00 -26.77 -4.45
CA LYS A 119 -5.79 -26.30 -3.31
C LYS A 119 -6.09 -24.81 -3.43
N TRP A 120 -7.15 -24.38 -2.75
CA TRP A 120 -7.43 -22.97 -2.56
C TRP A 120 -6.46 -22.34 -1.56
N ASP A 121 -5.88 -21.22 -1.95
CA ASP A 121 -5.07 -20.36 -1.09
C ASP A 121 -5.92 -19.16 -0.67
N LYS A 122 -6.44 -19.25 0.56
CA LYS A 122 -7.45 -18.33 1.11
C LYS A 122 -6.83 -17.01 1.57
N ILE A 123 -7.60 -15.95 1.49
CA ILE A 123 -7.22 -14.63 1.97
C ILE A 123 -6.91 -14.63 3.47
N ASN A 124 -5.87 -13.89 3.85
CA ASN A 124 -5.60 -13.59 5.25
C ASN A 124 -6.61 -12.55 5.77
N PRO A 125 -7.49 -12.90 6.72
CA PRO A 125 -8.55 -12.01 7.21
C PRO A 125 -8.02 -10.76 7.93
N LEU A 126 -6.76 -10.75 8.37
CA LEU A 126 -6.17 -9.57 9.03
C LEU A 126 -6.18 -8.31 8.13
N ILE A 127 -6.30 -8.46 6.80
CA ILE A 127 -6.49 -7.33 5.88
C ILE A 127 -7.72 -6.49 6.23
N PHE A 128 -8.84 -7.12 6.62
CA PHE A 128 -10.07 -6.41 6.93
C PHE A 128 -9.88 -5.48 8.13
N LYS A 129 -9.14 -5.95 9.14
CA LYS A 129 -8.80 -5.16 10.32
C LYS A 129 -7.83 -4.02 10.00
N ALA A 130 -6.85 -4.25 9.13
CA ALA A 130 -5.93 -3.20 8.69
C ALA A 130 -6.66 -2.08 7.93
N LEU A 131 -7.60 -2.45 7.05
CA LEU A 131 -8.45 -1.49 6.33
C LEU A 131 -9.39 -0.73 7.28
N GLU A 132 -9.97 -1.41 8.27
CA GLU A 132 -10.83 -0.79 9.28
C GLU A 132 -10.06 0.24 10.12
N HIS A 133 -8.84 -0.10 10.56
CA HIS A 133 -8.01 0.81 11.36
C HIS A 133 -7.63 2.06 10.57
N VAL A 134 -7.17 1.92 9.31
CA VAL A 134 -6.84 3.10 8.49
C VAL A 134 -8.09 3.96 8.21
N MET A 135 -9.26 3.33 8.00
CA MET A 135 -10.53 4.06 7.89
C MET A 135 -10.84 4.88 9.14
N SER A 136 -10.68 4.29 10.31
CA SER A 136 -11.03 4.89 11.59
C SER A 136 -10.07 6.05 11.96
N ILE A 137 -8.78 5.94 11.65
CA ILE A 137 -7.79 6.99 11.90
C ILE A 137 -8.02 8.23 11.02
N TYR A 138 -8.30 8.05 9.73
CA TYR A 138 -8.47 9.17 8.80
C TYR A 138 -9.92 9.63 8.66
N ASN A 139 -10.88 8.83 9.11
CA ASN A 139 -12.31 9.02 8.89
C ASN A 139 -12.65 9.08 7.38
N ILE A 140 -12.06 8.18 6.60
CA ILE A 140 -12.21 8.08 5.14
C ILE A 140 -12.40 6.61 4.75
N PRO A 141 -13.35 6.27 3.85
CA PRO A 141 -13.59 4.87 3.48
C PRO A 141 -12.39 4.19 2.80
N SER A 142 -12.14 2.93 3.18
CA SER A 142 -11.18 2.03 2.54
C SER A 142 -11.82 0.65 2.45
N LEU A 143 -12.53 0.41 1.34
CA LEU A 143 -13.52 -0.67 1.23
C LEU A 143 -12.94 -1.87 0.49
N PHE A 144 -13.26 -3.07 0.98
CA PHE A 144 -12.83 -4.32 0.37
C PHE A 144 -13.97 -4.99 -0.41
N TYR A 145 -13.66 -5.48 -1.61
CA TYR A 145 -14.58 -6.28 -2.43
C TYR A 145 -13.86 -7.53 -2.94
N TYR A 146 -14.54 -8.66 -2.95
CA TYR A 146 -13.91 -9.86 -3.48
C TYR A 146 -13.78 -9.79 -5.00
N PHE A 147 -12.58 -10.07 -5.51
CA PHE A 147 -12.44 -10.49 -6.90
C PHE A 147 -13.22 -11.80 -7.08
N PRO A 148 -14.21 -11.88 -7.98
CA PRO A 148 -15.04 -13.05 -8.16
C PRO A 148 -14.24 -14.33 -8.43
N SER A 149 -14.56 -15.41 -7.71
CA SER A 149 -13.91 -16.71 -7.92
C SER A 149 -14.88 -17.88 -7.71
N ASP A 150 -14.48 -19.06 -8.18
CA ASP A 150 -15.21 -20.32 -8.03
C ASP A 150 -15.11 -20.89 -6.59
N PHE A 151 -14.38 -20.21 -5.69
CA PHE A 151 -14.00 -20.75 -4.38
C PHE A 151 -15.17 -21.27 -3.56
N ARG A 152 -16.25 -20.47 -3.42
CA ARG A 152 -17.39 -20.84 -2.56
C ARG A 152 -18.17 -22.05 -3.08
N GLU A 153 -18.20 -22.25 -4.40
CA GLU A 153 -18.93 -23.35 -5.04
C GLU A 153 -18.07 -24.63 -5.08
N TYR A 154 -16.75 -24.48 -5.22
CA TYR A 154 -15.80 -25.58 -5.44
C TYR A 154 -14.74 -25.70 -4.33
N GLU A 155 -15.09 -25.30 -3.09
CA GLU A 155 -14.16 -25.25 -1.95
C GLU A 155 -13.47 -26.60 -1.70
N TYR A 156 -14.25 -27.69 -1.72
CA TYR A 156 -13.77 -29.04 -1.41
C TYR A 156 -13.14 -29.76 -2.61
N ASN A 157 -13.46 -29.33 -3.85
CA ASN A 157 -12.97 -29.95 -5.08
C ASN A 157 -12.41 -28.88 -6.05
N PRO A 158 -11.25 -28.26 -5.76
CA PRO A 158 -10.67 -27.21 -6.60
C PRO A 158 -10.46 -27.64 -8.07
N MET A 159 -10.23 -28.94 -8.31
CA MET A 159 -10.00 -29.48 -9.66
C MET A 159 -11.24 -29.43 -10.55
N ASP A 160 -12.44 -29.34 -9.97
CA ASP A 160 -13.71 -29.25 -10.69
C ASP A 160 -14.09 -27.79 -11.03
N SER A 161 -13.26 -26.82 -10.62
CA SER A 161 -13.48 -25.40 -10.91
C SER A 161 -13.52 -25.18 -12.44
N PRO A 162 -14.61 -24.58 -12.97
CA PRO A 162 -14.70 -24.26 -14.40
C PRO A 162 -13.60 -23.30 -14.86
N ASN A 163 -13.10 -22.45 -13.95
CA ASN A 163 -12.02 -21.50 -14.21
C ASN A 163 -10.65 -21.99 -13.72
N LEU A 164 -10.41 -23.30 -13.64
CA LEU A 164 -9.16 -23.88 -13.14
C LEU A 164 -7.89 -23.28 -13.78
N ARG A 165 -7.90 -23.04 -15.10
CA ARG A 165 -6.77 -22.44 -15.84
C ARG A 165 -6.46 -21.01 -15.41
N GLU A 166 -7.48 -20.30 -14.96
CA GLU A 166 -7.42 -18.94 -14.44
C GLU A 166 -7.30 -18.92 -12.91
N LYS A 167 -6.82 -20.02 -12.33
CA LYS A 167 -6.70 -20.22 -10.87
C LYS A 167 -8.04 -20.07 -10.14
N GLY A 168 -9.14 -20.39 -10.80
CA GLY A 168 -10.49 -20.30 -10.27
C GLY A 168 -11.08 -18.88 -10.26
N LEU A 169 -10.40 -17.89 -10.85
CA LEU A 169 -10.88 -16.51 -10.94
C LEU A 169 -11.90 -16.33 -12.08
N LYS A 170 -12.96 -15.55 -11.83
CA LYS A 170 -13.99 -15.23 -12.83
C LYS A 170 -13.70 -13.85 -13.42
N TYR A 171 -13.26 -13.81 -14.67
CA TYR A 171 -12.99 -12.58 -15.43
C TYR A 171 -14.19 -12.15 -16.28
N ASP A 172 -14.23 -10.87 -16.64
CA ASP A 172 -15.21 -10.37 -17.60
C ASP A 172 -14.94 -10.91 -19.01
N GLY A 173 -15.99 -11.38 -19.69
CA GLY A 173 -15.90 -11.91 -21.05
C GLY A 173 -15.80 -10.83 -22.13
N ASN A 174 -16.11 -9.57 -21.81
CA ASN A 174 -16.00 -8.47 -22.75
C ASN A 174 -14.53 -8.11 -22.98
N ARG A 175 -14.09 -8.15 -24.24
CA ARG A 175 -12.71 -7.83 -24.63
C ARG A 175 -12.29 -6.40 -24.27
N ASN A 176 -13.24 -5.47 -24.20
CA ASN A 176 -12.97 -4.09 -23.78
C ASN A 176 -12.59 -4.00 -22.30
N TYR A 177 -12.93 -5.01 -21.50
CA TYR A 177 -12.65 -5.07 -20.06
C TYR A 177 -11.56 -6.11 -19.75
N SER A 178 -10.68 -6.42 -20.71
CA SER A 178 -9.66 -7.47 -20.57
C SER A 178 -8.90 -7.39 -19.25
N GLY A 179 -8.88 -8.51 -18.51
CA GLY A 179 -8.23 -8.62 -17.20
C GLY A 179 -9.06 -8.12 -16.01
N SER A 180 -10.25 -7.56 -16.25
CA SER A 180 -11.16 -7.08 -15.20
C SER A 180 -11.96 -8.24 -14.59
N PRO A 181 -12.39 -8.12 -13.31
CA PRO A 181 -13.29 -9.08 -12.68
C PRO A 181 -14.64 -9.17 -13.41
N LEU A 182 -15.33 -10.31 -13.29
CA LEU A 182 -16.67 -10.48 -13.85
C LEU A 182 -17.65 -9.41 -13.32
N GLY A 183 -18.03 -8.44 -14.16
CA GLY A 183 -18.81 -7.27 -13.73
C GLY A 183 -20.22 -7.58 -13.25
N THR A 184 -20.81 -8.69 -13.70
CA THR A 184 -22.14 -9.15 -13.27
C THR A 184 -22.14 -9.90 -11.94
N ASP A 185 -20.96 -10.15 -11.35
CA ASP A 185 -20.87 -10.76 -10.03
C ASP A 185 -21.40 -9.79 -8.96
N GLN A 186 -22.03 -10.34 -7.92
CA GLN A 186 -22.65 -9.56 -6.84
C GLN A 186 -21.65 -8.67 -6.11
N GLU A 187 -20.39 -9.08 -5.98
CA GLU A 187 -19.37 -8.24 -5.33
C GLU A 187 -19.01 -7.01 -6.18
N MET A 188 -18.94 -7.17 -7.50
CA MET A 188 -18.69 -6.04 -8.41
C MET A 188 -19.90 -5.10 -8.49
N ILE A 189 -21.12 -5.65 -8.56
CA ILE A 189 -22.35 -4.84 -8.52
C ILE A 189 -22.41 -3.97 -7.26
N LYS A 190 -22.09 -4.54 -6.09
CA LYS A 190 -22.05 -3.78 -4.82
C LYS A 190 -20.93 -2.74 -4.79
N MET A 191 -19.80 -3.02 -5.43
CA MET A 191 -18.72 -2.03 -5.57
C MET A 191 -19.17 -0.84 -6.43
N PHE A 192 -19.80 -1.11 -7.58
CA PHE A 192 -20.30 -0.06 -8.46
C PHE A 192 -21.39 0.78 -7.78
N ALA A 193 -22.27 0.16 -6.99
CA ALA A 193 -23.25 0.89 -6.18
C ALA A 193 -22.57 1.86 -5.20
N ALA A 194 -21.55 1.41 -4.46
CA ALA A 194 -20.81 2.28 -3.54
C ALA A 194 -20.06 3.40 -4.28
N ILE A 195 -19.50 3.14 -5.46
CA ILE A 195 -18.90 4.18 -6.32
C ILE A 195 -19.96 5.23 -6.70
N ASN A 196 -21.16 4.79 -7.09
CA ASN A 196 -22.26 5.69 -7.45
C ASN A 196 -22.71 6.54 -6.26
N GLU A 197 -22.72 5.99 -5.04
CA GLU A 197 -22.99 6.75 -3.82
C GLU A 197 -21.92 7.82 -3.56
N ILE A 198 -20.64 7.49 -3.71
CA ILE A 198 -19.55 8.47 -3.60
C ILE A 198 -19.71 9.60 -4.63
N ILE A 199 -20.03 9.25 -5.88
CA ILE A 199 -20.30 10.22 -6.95
C ILE A 199 -21.48 11.13 -6.56
N SER A 200 -22.62 10.55 -6.19
CA SER A 200 -23.85 11.24 -5.81
C SER A 200 -23.63 12.20 -4.63
N ILE A 201 -22.93 11.75 -3.59
CA ILE A 201 -22.62 12.58 -2.40
C ILE A 201 -21.73 13.76 -2.79
N ASN A 202 -20.69 13.54 -3.59
CA ASN A 202 -19.76 14.59 -4.00
C ASN A 202 -20.42 15.59 -4.97
N GLU A 203 -21.28 15.15 -5.88
CA GLU A 203 -22.04 16.05 -6.76
C GLU A 203 -23.03 16.92 -5.97
N ARG A 204 -23.66 16.36 -4.92
CA ARG A 204 -24.65 17.05 -4.10
C ARG A 204 -24.03 18.05 -3.12
N HIS A 205 -22.87 17.73 -2.54
CA HIS A 205 -22.29 18.49 -1.43
C HIS A 205 -20.96 19.17 -1.75
N GLY A 206 -20.39 18.90 -2.93
CA GLY A 206 -19.00 19.21 -3.25
C GLY A 206 -18.04 18.20 -2.61
N VAL A 207 -16.84 18.04 -3.17
CA VAL A 207 -15.91 16.96 -2.77
C VAL A 207 -15.49 17.07 -1.30
N ILE A 208 -15.12 18.27 -0.82
CA ILE A 208 -14.61 18.46 0.55
C ILE A 208 -15.67 18.07 1.59
N LYS A 209 -16.89 18.63 1.50
CA LYS A 209 -18.00 18.30 2.43
C LYS A 209 -18.59 16.91 2.17
N GLY A 210 -18.47 16.41 0.94
CA GLY A 210 -18.91 15.08 0.57
C GLY A 210 -18.13 13.99 1.31
N ARG A 211 -16.80 14.13 1.40
CA ARG A 211 -15.90 13.21 2.14
C ARG A 211 -16.38 12.97 3.58
N GLU A 212 -16.76 14.02 4.30
CA GLU A 212 -17.24 13.96 5.69
C GLU A 212 -18.54 13.15 5.84
N LYS A 213 -19.31 12.99 4.75
CA LYS A 213 -20.61 12.29 4.75
C LYS A 213 -20.50 10.83 4.33
N LEU A 214 -19.37 10.40 3.79
CA LEU A 214 -19.22 9.06 3.21
C LEU A 214 -19.41 7.96 4.25
N LEU A 215 -18.81 8.07 5.44
CA LEU A 215 -18.92 7.03 6.47
C LEU A 215 -20.31 6.96 7.13
N ALA A 216 -21.18 7.96 6.88
CA ALA A 216 -22.58 7.93 7.28
C ALA A 216 -23.50 7.35 6.19
N ASN A 217 -22.97 7.07 4.99
CA ASN A 217 -23.73 6.46 3.91
C ASN A 217 -24.03 4.99 4.22
N ARG A 218 -25.25 4.55 3.94
CA ARG A 218 -25.73 3.22 4.33
C ARG A 218 -24.97 2.10 3.64
N ASP A 219 -24.68 2.22 2.34
CA ASP A 219 -23.96 1.18 1.59
C ASP A 219 -22.51 1.04 2.08
N ILE A 220 -21.90 2.16 2.46
CA ILE A 220 -20.55 2.20 3.05
C ILE A 220 -20.53 1.56 4.44
N ILE A 221 -21.54 1.84 5.28
CA ILE A 221 -21.70 1.21 6.60
C ILE A 221 -21.88 -0.30 6.45
N GLU A 222 -22.80 -0.73 5.58
CA GLU A 222 -23.07 -2.16 5.37
C GLU A 222 -21.82 -2.90 4.85
N ARG A 223 -21.01 -2.25 4.00
CA ARG A 223 -19.74 -2.81 3.56
C ARG A 223 -18.71 -2.90 4.69
N LYS A 224 -18.64 -1.90 5.58
CA LYS A 224 -17.78 -1.94 6.77
C LYS A 224 -18.19 -3.09 7.70
N ASP A 225 -19.48 -3.26 7.95
CA ASP A 225 -20.02 -4.33 8.80
C ASP A 225 -19.72 -5.71 8.22
N LEU A 226 -19.80 -5.85 6.89
CA LEU A 226 -19.39 -7.07 6.19
C LEU A 226 -17.91 -7.36 6.38
N MET A 227 -17.02 -6.37 6.24
CA MET A 227 -15.58 -6.57 6.45
C MET A 227 -15.27 -7.03 7.89
N GLN A 228 -15.95 -6.47 8.90
CA GLN A 228 -15.81 -6.92 10.29
C GLN A 228 -16.34 -8.34 10.50
N SER A 229 -17.43 -8.68 9.82
CA SER A 229 -18.01 -10.03 9.83
C SER A 229 -17.07 -11.04 9.15
N GLU A 230 -16.44 -10.68 8.04
CA GLU A 230 -15.45 -11.51 7.33
C GLU A 230 -14.17 -11.70 8.16
N TYR A 231 -13.70 -10.66 8.88
CA TYR A 231 -12.61 -10.82 9.84
C TYR A 231 -12.96 -11.88 10.90
N SER A 232 -14.14 -11.76 11.50
CA SER A 232 -14.55 -12.63 12.62
C SER A 232 -14.90 -14.04 12.15
N GLY A 233 -15.63 -14.18 11.05
CA GLY A 233 -16.07 -15.47 10.50
C GLY A 233 -14.97 -16.30 9.85
N LYS A 234 -13.81 -15.70 9.57
CA LYS A 234 -12.60 -16.39 9.08
C LYS A 234 -11.53 -16.55 10.17
N ASP A 235 -11.91 -16.50 11.44
CA ASP A 235 -11.02 -16.65 12.61
C ASP A 235 -9.87 -15.64 12.65
N GLY A 236 -10.12 -14.41 12.17
CA GLY A 236 -9.15 -13.33 12.15
C GLY A 236 -8.65 -12.99 13.54
N ASN A 237 -7.32 -12.94 13.69
CA ASN A 237 -6.68 -12.67 14.98
C ASN A 237 -5.34 -11.96 14.80
N LEU A 238 -4.83 -11.35 15.88
CA LEU A 238 -3.61 -10.55 15.86
C LEU A 238 -2.31 -11.36 15.92
N SER A 239 -2.37 -12.69 16.00
CA SER A 239 -1.19 -13.56 15.89
C SER A 239 -0.93 -14.04 14.47
N MET A 240 -1.78 -13.63 13.50
CA MET A 240 -1.57 -13.90 12.09
C MET A 240 -0.43 -13.04 11.52
N SER A 241 0.15 -13.49 10.42
CA SER A 241 1.06 -12.68 9.62
C SER A 241 0.36 -11.40 9.09
N PRO A 242 1.06 -10.26 8.94
CA PRO A 242 2.49 -10.08 9.21
C PRO A 242 2.83 -9.84 10.69
N LEU A 243 1.85 -9.71 11.59
CA LEU A 243 2.09 -9.45 13.01
C LEU A 243 2.82 -10.59 13.72
N SER A 244 2.67 -11.83 13.25
CA SER A 244 3.43 -12.98 13.74
C SER A 244 4.96 -12.82 13.61
N ALA A 245 5.42 -11.92 12.73
CA ALA A 245 6.84 -11.61 12.53
C ALA A 245 7.25 -10.31 13.25
N THR A 246 6.44 -9.86 14.23
CA THR A 246 6.73 -8.68 15.04
C THR A 246 7.01 -9.04 16.49
N GLN A 247 7.88 -8.26 17.13
CA GLN A 247 8.21 -8.40 18.54
C GLN A 247 8.24 -7.02 19.19
N LEU A 248 7.57 -6.87 20.33
CA LEU A 248 7.61 -5.63 21.12
C LEU A 248 8.77 -5.72 22.11
N ILE A 249 9.61 -4.68 22.16
CA ILE A 249 10.76 -4.59 23.07
C ILE A 249 10.87 -3.18 23.65
N PRO A 250 11.54 -2.99 24.80
CA PRO A 250 11.85 -1.66 25.33
C PRO A 250 12.68 -0.86 24.33
N THR A 251 12.31 0.41 24.12
CA THR A 251 13.06 1.29 23.22
C THR A 251 14.49 1.53 23.70
N SER A 252 14.73 1.50 25.01
CA SER A 252 16.09 1.60 25.58
C SER A 252 17.05 0.57 24.98
N TYR A 253 16.58 -0.64 24.66
CA TYR A 253 17.44 -1.69 24.10
C TYR A 253 17.87 -1.37 22.67
N ILE A 254 16.98 -0.74 21.90
CA ILE A 254 17.31 -0.22 20.57
C ILE A 254 18.30 0.94 20.68
N LEU A 255 18.07 1.87 21.60
CA LEU A 255 18.95 3.03 21.79
C LEU A 255 20.34 2.58 22.23
N ASN A 256 20.44 1.61 23.14
CA ASN A 256 21.71 1.03 23.57
C ASN A 256 22.45 0.39 22.38
N TYR A 257 21.76 -0.33 21.50
CA TYR A 257 22.36 -0.83 20.25
C TYR A 257 22.82 0.31 19.33
N LEU A 258 22.01 1.35 19.13
CA LEU A 258 22.34 2.44 18.22
C LEU A 258 23.39 3.42 18.79
N SER A 259 23.64 3.41 20.10
CA SER A 259 24.66 4.25 20.76
C SER A 259 26.07 4.06 20.20
N GLN A 260 26.35 2.92 19.56
CA GLN A 260 27.60 2.68 18.84
C GLN A 260 27.85 3.67 17.68
N TYR A 261 26.81 4.35 17.20
CA TYR A 261 26.88 5.38 16.15
C TYR A 261 26.93 6.81 16.72
N GLU A 262 26.76 7.00 18.03
CA GLU A 262 26.89 8.29 18.71
C GLU A 262 28.37 8.65 18.93
N ASN A 263 28.66 9.94 19.04
CA ASN A 263 29.99 10.46 19.34
C ASN A 263 29.89 11.83 20.05
N ALA A 264 31.03 12.46 20.34
CA ALA A 264 31.07 13.72 21.09
C ALA A 264 30.24 14.86 20.46
N ASP A 265 30.02 14.83 19.13
CA ASP A 265 29.31 15.86 18.38
C ASP A 265 27.90 15.43 17.95
N TYR A 266 27.50 14.18 18.23
CA TYR A 266 26.24 13.63 17.75
C TYR A 266 25.64 12.60 18.72
N GLU A 267 24.38 12.85 19.10
CA GLU A 267 23.52 11.93 19.85
C GLU A 267 22.22 11.73 19.07
N ILE A 268 21.61 10.56 19.21
CA ILE A 268 20.32 10.24 18.59
C ILE A 268 19.23 11.13 19.20
N GLY A 269 18.45 11.76 18.32
CA GLY A 269 17.39 12.71 18.63
C GLY A 269 16.19 12.14 19.37
N GLU A 270 15.18 13.00 19.55
CA GLU A 270 14.11 12.73 20.52
C GLU A 270 13.03 11.78 20.00
N LEU A 271 12.88 11.65 18.67
CA LEU A 271 11.78 10.87 18.08
C LEU A 271 11.72 9.43 18.60
N LEU A 272 12.84 8.70 18.55
CA LEU A 272 12.88 7.33 19.08
C LEU A 272 12.66 7.33 20.59
N ARG A 273 13.31 8.25 21.31
CA ARG A 273 13.26 8.37 22.79
C ARG A 273 11.87 8.73 23.31
N SER A 274 11.02 9.34 22.48
CA SER A 274 9.67 9.77 22.86
C SER A 274 8.72 8.61 23.20
N ARG A 275 9.09 7.37 22.89
CA ARG A 275 8.26 6.17 23.07
C ARG A 275 8.95 5.12 23.89
N GLU A 276 8.27 4.62 24.92
CA GLU A 276 8.80 3.61 25.84
C GLU A 276 9.14 2.28 25.15
N ASN A 277 8.34 1.90 24.15
CA ASN A 277 8.45 0.60 23.48
C ASN A 277 8.59 0.74 21.97
N THR A 278 9.29 -0.22 21.38
CA THR A 278 9.51 -0.36 19.95
C THR A 278 8.91 -1.67 19.46
N LEU A 279 8.10 -1.60 18.42
CA LEU A 279 7.66 -2.77 17.66
C LEU A 279 8.65 -3.05 16.54
N VAL A 280 9.33 -4.18 16.66
CA VAL A 280 10.30 -4.65 15.66
C VAL A 280 9.62 -5.59 14.68
N TYR A 281 9.67 -5.27 13.39
CA TYR A 281 9.31 -6.15 12.29
C TYR A 281 10.55 -6.87 11.75
N GLN A 282 10.59 -8.20 11.85
CA GLN A 282 11.73 -8.99 11.39
C GLN A 282 11.53 -9.47 9.94
N VAL A 283 12.53 -9.22 9.11
CA VAL A 283 12.59 -9.63 7.70
C VAL A 283 13.89 -10.37 7.44
N ASP A 284 13.83 -11.69 7.34
CA ASP A 284 15.01 -12.49 7.00
C ASP A 284 15.01 -12.85 5.50
N SER A 285 15.44 -11.88 4.68
CA SER A 285 15.59 -12.05 3.24
C SER A 285 16.93 -11.53 2.76
N ARG A 286 17.61 -12.33 1.93
CA ARG A 286 18.95 -12.01 1.38
C ARG A 286 19.03 -10.65 0.69
N THR A 287 17.96 -10.21 0.05
CA THR A 287 17.94 -8.97 -0.74
C THR A 287 16.90 -8.00 -0.21
N PHE A 288 17.29 -6.72 -0.06
CA PHE A 288 16.36 -5.64 0.20
C PHE A 288 15.35 -5.54 -0.96
N ARG A 289 14.09 -5.90 -0.70
CA ARG A 289 13.05 -6.02 -1.72
C ARG A 289 11.71 -5.50 -1.24
N SER A 290 10.88 -5.06 -2.19
CA SER A 290 9.53 -4.57 -1.93
C SER A 290 8.63 -5.71 -1.44
N ASP A 291 8.41 -6.71 -2.28
CA ASP A 291 7.28 -7.60 -2.07
C ASP A 291 7.73 -8.87 -1.33
N PRO A 292 7.02 -9.28 -0.25
CA PRO A 292 5.80 -8.66 0.28
C PRO A 292 6.00 -7.62 1.41
N TYR A 293 7.25 -7.39 1.82
CA TYR A 293 7.61 -6.71 3.07
C TYR A 293 7.21 -5.23 3.15
N ALA A 294 7.28 -4.48 2.05
CA ALA A 294 6.93 -3.07 1.99
C ALA A 294 5.43 -2.83 2.25
N GLY A 295 4.56 -3.68 1.70
CA GLY A 295 3.14 -3.64 2.00
C GLY A 295 2.83 -4.07 3.45
N CYS A 296 3.60 -5.03 3.98
CA CYS A 296 3.45 -5.50 5.35
C CYS A 296 3.80 -4.44 6.39
N ILE A 297 4.91 -3.70 6.22
CA ILE A 297 5.28 -2.65 7.19
C ILE A 297 4.21 -1.55 7.25
N ALA A 298 3.60 -1.19 6.11
CA ALA A 298 2.48 -0.27 6.08
C ALA A 298 1.28 -0.80 6.89
N ALA A 299 0.90 -2.07 6.69
CA ALA A 299 -0.18 -2.68 7.44
C ALA A 299 0.12 -2.82 8.94
N ILE A 300 1.35 -3.18 9.31
CA ILE A 300 1.79 -3.27 10.71
C ILE A 300 1.63 -1.93 11.41
N ASP A 301 2.02 -0.83 10.76
CA ASP A 301 1.88 0.52 11.32
C ASP A 301 0.44 0.77 11.76
N TYR A 302 -0.52 0.58 10.86
CA TYR A 302 -1.94 0.80 11.15
C TYR A 302 -2.56 -0.24 12.09
N LEU A 303 -2.04 -1.47 12.12
CA LEU A 303 -2.56 -2.51 13.01
C LEU A 303 -2.08 -2.36 14.46
N LYS A 304 -0.90 -1.77 14.70
CA LYS A 304 -0.24 -1.80 16.02
C LYS A 304 0.40 -0.50 16.49
N CYS A 305 0.87 0.36 15.60
CA CYS A 305 1.69 1.52 15.98
C CYS A 305 0.92 2.83 15.92
N ARG A 306 0.15 3.09 14.85
CA ARG A 306 -0.46 4.38 14.57
C ARG A 306 -1.72 4.63 15.41
N GLU A 307 -1.79 5.80 16.02
CA GLU A 307 -2.99 6.31 16.72
C GLU A 307 -3.54 7.60 16.09
N GLY A 308 -2.71 8.37 15.38
CA GLY A 308 -3.11 9.59 14.67
C GLY A 308 -2.75 9.61 13.17
N LYS A 309 -2.80 10.78 12.55
CA LYS A 309 -2.60 10.95 11.09
C LYS A 309 -1.13 11.02 10.69
N THR A 310 -0.24 11.30 11.62
CA THR A 310 1.19 11.45 11.38
C THR A 310 1.98 10.33 12.04
N PHE A 311 3.23 10.15 11.63
CA PHE A 311 4.10 9.14 12.23
C PHE A 311 4.57 9.51 13.62
N GLU A 312 4.43 10.77 14.00
CA GLU A 312 4.73 11.28 15.34
C GLU A 312 3.68 10.75 16.32
N GLU A 313 2.42 10.64 15.88
CA GLU A 313 1.27 10.11 16.63
C GLU A 313 1.22 8.57 16.65
N ARG A 314 2.38 7.91 16.78
CA ARG A 314 2.46 6.47 17.03
C ARG A 314 2.64 6.18 18.51
N ARG A 315 2.01 5.11 18.97
CA ARG A 315 2.19 4.51 20.30
C ARG A 315 3.58 3.87 20.48
N TYR A 316 4.08 3.23 19.43
CA TYR A 316 5.36 2.52 19.42
C TYR A 316 6.21 2.99 18.26
N ASN A 317 7.54 3.01 18.45
CA ASN A 317 8.44 3.08 17.30
C ASN A 317 8.21 1.86 16.41
N LEU A 318 8.30 2.04 15.09
CA LEU A 318 8.23 0.94 14.14
C LEU A 318 9.59 0.76 13.48
N ILE A 319 10.30 -0.31 13.86
CA ILE A 319 11.64 -0.62 13.32
C ILE A 319 11.58 -1.87 12.47
N THR A 320 12.30 -1.88 11.35
CA THR A 320 12.51 -3.11 10.57
C THR A 320 13.92 -3.63 10.77
N ILE A 321 14.04 -4.90 11.14
CA ILE A 321 15.32 -5.60 11.19
C ILE A 321 15.42 -6.55 9.99
N TRP A 322 16.42 -6.32 9.14
CA TRP A 322 16.77 -7.19 8.02
C TRP A 322 17.75 -8.26 8.48
N GLY A 323 17.23 -9.25 9.21
CA GLY A 323 18.01 -10.31 9.83
C GLY A 323 17.21 -10.97 10.97
N LYS A 324 17.94 -11.67 11.83
CA LYS A 324 17.41 -12.34 13.02
C LYS A 324 17.75 -11.52 14.25
N LEU A 325 16.71 -11.17 15.02
CA LEU A 325 16.83 -10.49 16.30
C LEU A 325 17.07 -11.50 17.43
N THR A 326 18.10 -11.24 18.23
CA THR A 326 18.27 -11.81 19.56
C THR A 326 18.28 -10.67 20.58
N ILE A 327 17.51 -10.80 21.66
CA ILE A 327 17.52 -9.84 22.76
C ILE A 327 18.60 -10.25 23.76
N ASP A 328 19.45 -9.31 24.13
CA ASP A 328 20.43 -9.46 25.20
C ASP A 328 19.89 -8.76 26.45
N GLU A 329 19.27 -9.54 27.33
CA GLU A 329 18.67 -9.04 28.57
C GLU A 329 19.74 -8.65 29.62
N GLU A 330 20.97 -9.14 29.51
CA GLU A 330 22.03 -8.82 30.47
C GLU A 330 22.62 -7.44 30.20
N ASN A 331 22.84 -7.13 28.92
CA ASN A 331 23.37 -5.83 28.49
C ASN A 331 22.27 -4.85 28.06
N GLU A 332 20.99 -5.21 28.25
CA GLU A 332 19.82 -4.42 27.84
C GLU A 332 19.96 -3.90 26.40
N THR A 333 20.30 -4.78 25.46
CA THR A 333 20.56 -4.41 24.05
C THR A 333 20.05 -5.49 23.10
N ILE A 334 20.28 -5.30 21.80
CA ILE A 334 19.92 -6.26 20.77
C ILE A 334 21.15 -6.75 20.01
N ILE A 335 21.06 -7.98 19.51
CA ILE A 335 22.03 -8.59 18.60
C ILE A 335 21.30 -8.90 17.29
N VAL A 336 21.84 -8.38 16.19
CA VAL A 336 21.31 -8.62 14.84
C VAL A 336 22.26 -9.53 14.09
N SER A 337 21.77 -10.71 13.72
CA SER A 337 22.51 -11.68 12.92
C SER A 337 21.80 -11.94 11.59
N THR A 338 22.44 -12.64 10.66
CA THR A 338 21.79 -13.05 9.40
C THR A 338 22.20 -14.46 9.00
N GLU A 339 21.21 -15.27 8.62
CA GLU A 339 21.43 -16.58 8.00
C GLU A 339 21.46 -16.46 6.46
N ASN A 340 20.86 -15.39 5.91
CA ASN A 340 20.68 -15.18 4.47
C ASN A 340 21.64 -14.15 3.86
N GLY A 341 22.54 -13.54 4.65
CA GLY A 341 23.52 -12.57 4.17
C GLY A 341 22.94 -11.18 3.90
N SER A 342 21.89 -10.80 4.64
CA SER A 342 21.30 -9.46 4.58
C SER A 342 22.35 -8.40 4.98
N THR A 343 22.45 -7.33 4.21
CA THR A 343 23.44 -6.26 4.40
C THR A 343 22.86 -4.90 4.05
N ILE A 344 23.27 -3.86 4.78
CA ILE A 344 22.94 -2.46 4.48
C ILE A 344 23.38 -2.07 3.06
N LYS A 345 24.41 -2.73 2.52
CA LYS A 345 24.86 -2.53 1.14
C LYS A 345 23.73 -2.75 0.13
N SER A 346 22.84 -3.72 0.36
CA SER A 346 21.73 -4.00 -0.56
C SER A 346 20.72 -2.84 -0.65
N LEU A 347 20.46 -2.17 0.47
CA LEU A 347 19.65 -0.95 0.53
C LEU A 347 20.41 0.22 -0.09
N SER A 348 21.68 0.43 0.28
CA SER A 348 22.54 1.49 -0.29
C SER A 348 22.63 1.39 -1.81
N ASP A 349 22.83 0.20 -2.37
CA ASP A 349 22.89 -0.03 -3.82
C ASP A 349 21.54 0.33 -4.49
N SER A 350 20.42 0.01 -3.84
CA SER A 350 19.08 0.40 -4.31
C SER A 350 18.89 1.92 -4.32
N VAL A 351 19.36 2.63 -3.28
CA VAL A 351 19.33 4.10 -3.21
C VAL A 351 20.23 4.71 -4.28
N LYS A 352 21.50 4.27 -4.38
CA LYS A 352 22.47 4.78 -5.37
C LYS A 352 22.00 4.57 -6.80
N SER A 353 21.34 3.44 -7.10
CA SER A 353 20.78 3.20 -8.44
C SER A 353 19.76 4.27 -8.86
N SER A 354 19.07 4.87 -7.88
CA SER A 354 18.10 5.94 -8.11
C SER A 354 18.76 7.27 -8.50
N GLU A 355 20.05 7.46 -8.18
CA GLU A 355 20.78 8.69 -8.52
C GLU A 355 20.95 8.87 -10.03
N SER A 356 21.00 7.77 -10.79
CA SER A 356 20.98 7.80 -12.26
C SER A 356 19.73 8.47 -12.85
N LYS A 357 18.68 8.65 -12.04
CA LYS A 357 17.44 9.34 -12.41
C LYS A 357 17.43 10.79 -11.96
N ASN A 358 18.32 11.21 -11.07
CA ASN A 358 18.42 12.58 -10.61
C ASN A 358 19.10 13.43 -11.69
N ILE A 359 18.44 14.51 -12.11
CA ILE A 359 18.98 15.44 -13.11
C ILE A 359 19.30 16.80 -12.52
N LEU A 360 19.19 16.98 -11.20
CA LEU A 360 19.50 18.23 -10.51
C LEU A 360 20.99 18.60 -10.56
N THR A 361 21.86 17.62 -10.79
CA THR A 361 23.31 17.81 -10.92
C THR A 361 23.75 18.25 -12.31
N LYS A 362 22.84 18.29 -13.30
CA LYS A 362 23.15 18.81 -14.63
C LYS A 362 23.23 20.33 -14.61
N ASP A 363 24.18 20.88 -15.36
CA ASP A 363 24.18 22.30 -15.69
C ASP A 363 22.96 22.65 -16.55
N TYR A 364 22.43 23.85 -16.38
CA TYR A 364 21.21 24.27 -17.09
C TYR A 364 21.39 24.22 -18.62
N GLU A 365 22.58 24.56 -19.11
CA GLU A 365 22.92 24.54 -20.53
C GLU A 365 22.89 23.13 -21.14
N ASP A 366 23.04 22.09 -20.31
CA ASP A 366 22.98 20.68 -20.72
C ASP A 366 21.56 20.09 -20.68
N LEU A 367 20.58 20.83 -20.14
CA LEU A 367 19.20 20.36 -20.07
C LEU A 367 18.54 20.38 -21.45
N ARG A 368 18.06 19.22 -21.89
CA ARG A 368 17.20 19.15 -23.08
C ARG A 368 15.86 19.80 -22.76
N SER A 369 15.18 20.37 -23.75
CA SER A 369 13.90 21.09 -23.53
C SER A 369 12.83 20.25 -22.81
N HIS A 370 12.76 18.94 -23.08
CA HIS A 370 11.83 18.02 -22.41
C HIS A 370 12.25 17.65 -20.98
N GLU A 371 13.50 17.91 -20.59
CA GLU A 371 14.00 17.70 -19.23
C GLU A 371 13.74 18.90 -18.33
N ILE A 372 13.54 20.11 -18.88
CA ILE A 372 13.33 21.34 -18.10
C ILE A 372 12.15 21.20 -17.10
N PRO A 373 10.94 20.72 -17.49
CA PRO A 373 9.85 20.56 -16.54
C PRO A 373 10.12 19.48 -15.48
N ARG A 374 10.86 18.43 -15.87
CA ARG A 374 11.29 17.36 -14.96
C ARG A 374 12.32 17.87 -13.95
N TYR A 375 13.25 18.72 -14.38
CA TYR A 375 14.23 19.37 -13.52
C TYR A 375 13.52 20.25 -12.50
N PHE A 376 12.56 21.07 -12.93
CA PHE A 376 11.74 21.90 -12.04
C PHE A 376 10.94 21.06 -11.04
N MET A 377 10.38 19.91 -11.46
CA MET A 377 9.72 18.98 -10.54
C MET A 377 10.70 18.42 -9.50
N GLN A 378 11.88 17.95 -9.90
CA GLN A 378 12.88 17.44 -8.96
C GLN A 378 13.39 18.56 -8.04
N MET A 379 13.45 19.82 -8.50
CA MET A 379 13.83 20.95 -7.66
C MET A 379 12.85 21.15 -6.51
N ARG A 380 11.55 20.88 -6.75
CA ARG A 380 10.51 20.98 -5.73
C ARG A 380 10.43 19.77 -4.80
N TYR A 381 10.58 18.57 -5.33
CA TYR A 381 10.33 17.32 -4.59
C TYR A 381 11.61 16.56 -4.21
N GLY A 382 12.78 17.09 -4.57
CA GLY A 382 14.03 16.37 -4.55
C GLY A 382 13.93 15.06 -5.35
N SER A 383 14.57 14.02 -4.82
CA SER A 383 14.56 12.68 -5.41
C SER A 383 13.37 11.82 -4.98
N THR A 384 12.34 12.38 -4.34
CA THR A 384 11.20 11.62 -3.77
C THR A 384 10.62 10.61 -4.76
N PHE A 385 10.25 11.04 -5.97
CA PHE A 385 9.64 10.17 -6.97
C PHE A 385 10.66 9.40 -7.83
N SER A 386 11.95 9.74 -7.73
CA SER A 386 13.05 9.11 -8.46
C SER A 386 13.60 7.88 -7.71
N LYS A 387 13.37 7.80 -6.39
CA LYS A 387 13.63 6.61 -5.57
C LYS A 387 12.69 5.47 -5.95
N THR A 388 13.14 4.22 -5.83
CA THR A 388 12.30 3.03 -6.04
C THR A 388 11.19 2.91 -4.99
N LYS A 389 10.08 2.23 -5.32
CA LYS A 389 8.94 2.06 -4.40
C LYS A 389 9.34 1.49 -3.03
N VAL A 390 10.25 0.51 -3.02
CA VAL A 390 10.72 -0.13 -1.78
C VAL A 390 11.41 0.87 -0.86
N VAL A 391 12.28 1.72 -1.40
CA VAL A 391 12.98 2.75 -0.61
C VAL A 391 11.98 3.76 -0.07
N ARG A 392 11.03 4.23 -0.88
CA ARG A 392 10.01 5.20 -0.45
C ARG A 392 9.15 4.66 0.69
N ILE A 393 8.65 3.44 0.57
CA ILE A 393 7.75 2.83 1.55
C ILE A 393 8.46 2.57 2.88
N PHE A 394 9.64 1.95 2.85
CA PHE A 394 10.40 1.72 4.09
C PHE A 394 10.84 3.02 4.76
N ALA A 395 11.34 4.00 3.99
CA ALA A 395 11.73 5.29 4.56
C ALA A 395 10.53 6.08 5.14
N TYR A 396 9.33 5.86 4.62
CA TYR A 396 8.11 6.48 5.13
C TYR A 396 7.63 5.85 6.43
N PHE A 397 7.51 4.51 6.46
CA PHE A 397 6.92 3.81 7.59
C PHE A 397 7.91 3.42 8.69
N ALA A 398 9.18 3.16 8.40
CA ALA A 398 10.14 2.79 9.44
C ALA A 398 10.70 4.04 10.15
N ASP A 399 10.72 4.00 11.49
CA ASP A 399 11.49 4.94 12.30
C ASP A 399 12.98 4.57 12.28
N ALA A 400 13.30 3.28 12.12
CA ALA A 400 14.65 2.82 11.80
C ALA A 400 14.64 1.52 10.97
N ILE A 401 15.72 1.31 10.21
CA ILE A 401 16.00 0.09 9.44
C ILE A 401 17.39 -0.40 9.86
N ILE A 402 17.46 -1.60 10.40
CA ILE A 402 18.68 -2.18 10.95
C ILE A 402 19.06 -3.43 10.16
N PHE A 403 20.35 -3.56 9.85
CA PHE A 403 21.01 -4.71 9.26
C PHE A 403 22.10 -5.20 10.23
N PRO A 404 22.62 -6.43 10.07
CA PRO A 404 23.73 -6.91 10.87
C PRO A 404 24.99 -6.02 10.80
N ASP A 405 25.17 -5.31 9.69
CA ASP A 405 26.37 -4.52 9.35
C ASP A 405 26.09 -3.01 9.21
N GLY A 406 24.92 -2.53 9.62
CA GLY A 406 24.61 -1.09 9.58
C GLY A 406 23.18 -0.74 9.97
N ALA A 407 22.95 0.52 10.32
CA ALA A 407 21.62 1.03 10.68
C ALA A 407 21.33 2.40 10.03
N LEU A 408 20.04 2.69 9.85
CA LEU A 408 19.50 3.97 9.39
C LEU A 408 18.31 4.31 10.28
N TRP A 409 18.18 5.54 10.74
CA TRP A 409 17.05 5.98 11.56
C TRP A 409 16.59 7.38 11.17
N ARG A 410 15.35 7.68 11.54
CA ARG A 410 14.80 9.02 11.49
C ARG A 410 15.23 9.76 12.74
N ASP A 411 15.79 10.93 12.52
CA ASP A 411 16.18 11.85 13.57
C ASP A 411 15.28 13.07 13.52
N ALA A 412 14.82 13.54 14.68
CA ALA A 412 14.01 14.74 14.84
C ALA A 412 14.49 15.49 16.09
#